data_AF-X1B7D8-F1
#
_entry.id   AF-X1B7D8-F1
#
_cell.length_a   1.000
_cell.length_b   1.000
_cell.length_c   1.000
_cell.angle_alpha   90.00
_cell.angle_beta   90.00
_cell.angle_gamma   90.00
#
_symmetry.space_group_name_H-M   'P 1'
#
loop_
_entity.id
_entity.type
_entity.pdbx_description
1 polymer ?
#
loop_
_entity_poly.entity_id
_entity_poly.type
_entity_poly.pdbx_seq_one_letter_code
_entity_poly.pdbx_strand_id
1 'polypeptide(L)'
;GGGGADVMDGTEEAIEKISKVHAKGGSASIGHSNAIYDEVVSAIEAGFTHVTHMFSGMSGLRRINLFRVAGVIESTLLLDELTTEMIADGKHIPASLMKLVIKAKGLDKVCLVTDASPLTGMPEGQYRMGGLKIIVEDGVANLTSAFSQKNVVFMVVCEFVQSLYLEYAIFL
;
A
#
# COMPACT_ATOMS: atom_id res chain seq x y z
N GLY A 1 -14.17 10.70 -3.43
CA GLY A 1 -15.37 9.90 -3.17
C GLY A 1 -15.82 9.23 -4.44
N GLY A 2 -16.23 7.97 -4.35
CA GLY A 2 -17.04 7.27 -5.35
C GLY A 2 -16.45 6.00 -5.97
N GLY A 3 -15.14 5.77 -5.87
CA GLY A 3 -14.45 4.69 -6.60
C GLY A 3 -13.71 3.65 -5.74
N GLY A 4 -13.95 3.62 -4.43
CA GLY A 4 -13.25 2.70 -3.53
C GLY A 4 -11.81 3.09 -3.19
N ALA A 5 -11.36 4.27 -3.59
CA ALA A 5 -10.12 4.92 -3.13
C ALA A 5 -10.29 6.45 -3.20
N ASP A 6 -9.89 7.15 -2.13
CA ASP A 6 -9.90 8.61 -2.04
C ASP A 6 -8.47 9.12 -1.83
N VAL A 7 -7.92 9.84 -2.83
CA VAL A 7 -6.57 10.43 -2.75
C VAL A 7 -6.66 11.87 -2.23
N MET A 8 -5.79 12.21 -1.30
CA MET A 8 -5.77 13.52 -0.64
C MET A 8 -4.38 13.84 -0.12
N ASP A 9 -4.11 15.13 0.02
CA ASP A 9 -2.91 15.65 0.64
C ASP A 9 -2.87 15.29 2.13
N GLY A 10 -1.69 14.97 2.65
CA GLY A 10 -1.50 14.42 4.00
C GLY A 10 -1.68 15.40 5.15
N THR A 11 -2.56 16.39 5.00
CA THR A 11 -2.83 17.39 6.03
C THR A 11 -3.63 16.77 7.18
N GLU A 12 -3.49 17.31 8.39
CA GLU A 12 -4.29 16.88 9.55
C GLU A 12 -5.80 16.96 9.27
N GLU A 13 -6.25 18.02 8.58
CA GLU A 13 -7.65 18.19 8.19
C GLU A 13 -8.13 17.09 7.23
N ALA A 14 -7.31 16.73 6.25
CA ALA A 14 -7.61 15.63 5.34
C ALA A 14 -7.72 14.30 6.11
N ILE A 15 -6.74 14.01 6.96
CA ILE A 15 -6.73 12.80 7.81
C ILE A 15 -8.00 12.74 8.66
N GLU A 16 -8.35 13.82 9.37
CA GLU A 16 -9.54 13.86 10.21
C GLU A 16 -10.83 13.65 9.40
N LYS A 17 -10.92 14.26 8.21
CA LYS A 17 -12.07 14.12 7.31
C LYS A 17 -12.22 12.69 6.79
N ILE A 18 -11.13 12.02 6.41
CA ILE A 18 -11.17 10.65 5.91
C ILE A 18 -11.63 9.70 7.01
N SER A 19 -11.11 9.88 8.23
CA SER A 19 -11.48 9.07 9.39
C SER A 19 -12.95 9.22 9.72
N LYS A 20 -13.48 10.45 9.73
CA LYS A 20 -14.91 10.70 10.00
C LYS A 20 -15.83 10.14 8.90
N VAL A 21 -15.41 10.17 7.64
CA VAL A 21 -16.22 9.70 6.50
C VAL A 21 -16.22 8.18 6.41
N HIS A 22 -15.06 7.55 6.60
CA HIS A 22 -14.88 6.11 6.39
C HIS A 22 -15.09 5.27 7.65
N ALA A 23 -15.01 5.84 8.86
CA ALA A 23 -15.44 5.17 10.10
C ALA A 23 -16.94 4.78 10.11
N LYS A 24 -17.74 5.20 9.12
CA LYS A 24 -19.15 4.79 8.95
C LYS A 24 -19.34 3.48 8.18
N GLY A 25 -18.27 2.79 7.76
CA GLY A 25 -18.39 1.45 7.14
C GLY A 25 -17.14 0.86 6.45
N GLY A 26 -16.01 1.57 6.38
CA GLY A 26 -14.79 1.12 5.72
C GLY A 26 -13.53 1.22 6.60
N SER A 27 -12.48 0.49 6.23
CA SER A 27 -11.16 0.54 6.88
C SER A 27 -10.21 1.49 6.14
N ALA A 28 -9.55 2.40 6.86
CA ALA A 28 -8.54 3.29 6.28
C ALA A 28 -7.16 2.59 6.21
N SER A 29 -6.49 2.71 5.07
CA SER A 29 -5.16 2.11 4.83
C SER A 29 -4.16 3.13 4.28
N ILE A 30 -2.89 2.93 4.64
CA ILE A 30 -1.75 3.73 4.18
C ILE A 30 -1.18 3.06 2.92
N GLY A 31 -1.05 3.79 1.83
CA GLY A 31 -0.51 3.25 0.58
C GLY A 31 -0.12 4.36 -0.38
N HIS A 32 0.93 4.18 -1.19
CA HIS A 32 1.48 5.22 -2.06
C HIS A 32 1.96 6.51 -1.33
N SER A 33 2.31 6.40 -0.05
CA SER A 33 2.66 7.55 0.79
C SER A 33 4.17 7.77 0.90
N ASN A 34 4.58 9.04 0.87
CA ASN A 34 5.96 9.46 1.13
C ASN A 34 6.21 9.86 2.61
N ALA A 35 5.29 9.48 3.51
CA ALA A 35 5.26 9.92 4.90
C ALA A 35 6.51 9.54 5.69
N ILE A 36 6.80 10.30 6.74
CA ILE A 36 7.77 9.95 7.78
C ILE A 36 7.08 9.27 8.96
N TYR A 37 7.85 8.66 9.86
CA TYR A 37 7.35 7.96 11.04
C TYR A 37 6.29 8.75 11.83
N ASP A 38 6.56 10.03 12.16
CA ASP A 38 5.64 10.83 12.98
C ASP A 38 4.27 11.01 12.27
N GLU A 39 4.26 11.16 10.95
CA GLU A 39 3.03 11.27 10.16
C GLU A 39 2.27 9.94 10.09
N VAL A 40 2.98 8.80 10.12
CA VAL A 40 2.36 7.46 10.23
C VAL A 40 1.71 7.28 11.60
N VAL A 41 2.36 7.74 12.67
CA VAL A 41 1.77 7.72 14.02
C VAL A 41 0.49 8.56 14.06
N SER A 42 0.50 9.77 13.50
CA SER A 42 -0.71 10.60 13.41
C SER A 42 -1.83 9.94 12.59
N ALA A 43 -1.49 9.18 11.53
CA ALA A 43 -2.48 8.41 10.79
C ALA A 43 -3.10 7.29 11.65
N ILE A 44 -2.31 6.58 12.45
CA ILE A 44 -2.80 5.56 13.38
C ILE A 44 -3.73 6.18 14.43
N GLU A 45 -3.36 7.32 15.01
CA GLU A 45 -4.20 8.05 15.97
C GLU A 45 -5.54 8.48 15.35
N ALA A 46 -5.54 8.76 14.05
CA ALA A 46 -6.75 9.04 13.29
C ALA A 46 -7.55 7.78 12.91
N GLY A 47 -7.09 6.57 13.23
CA GLY A 47 -7.82 5.32 12.99
C GLY A 47 -7.38 4.51 11.78
N PHE A 48 -6.23 4.83 11.18
CA PHE A 48 -5.63 3.94 10.19
C PHE A 48 -5.04 2.70 10.86
N THR A 49 -5.35 1.52 10.31
CA THR A 49 -4.98 0.22 10.92
C THR A 49 -4.33 -0.73 9.91
N HIS A 50 -4.14 -0.29 8.67
CA HIS A 50 -3.69 -1.13 7.58
C HIS A 50 -2.71 -0.42 6.65
N VAL A 51 -1.88 -1.20 5.95
CA VAL A 51 -0.90 -0.72 4.97
C VAL A 51 -1.02 -1.55 3.70
N THR A 52 -1.41 -0.92 2.61
CA THR A 52 -1.68 -1.57 1.33
C THR A 52 -0.38 -1.85 0.58
N HIS A 53 -0.29 -3.05 -0.02
CA HIS A 53 0.81 -3.57 -0.83
C HIS A 53 2.20 -3.06 -0.42
N MET A 54 2.69 -3.52 0.72
CA MET A 54 3.95 -3.10 1.33
C MET A 54 5.11 -3.08 0.32
N PHE A 55 6.01 -2.10 0.47
CA PHE A 55 7.10 -1.72 -0.44
C PHE A 55 6.67 -1.01 -1.74
N SER A 56 5.46 -1.25 -2.27
CA SER A 56 5.00 -0.62 -3.51
C SER A 56 4.60 0.85 -3.28
N GLY A 57 5.37 1.77 -3.87
CA GLY A 57 5.02 3.19 -3.91
C GLY A 57 5.16 3.95 -2.60
N MET A 58 5.89 3.44 -1.62
CA MET A 58 5.97 4.01 -0.27
C MET A 58 7.39 4.41 0.15
N SER A 59 7.50 5.33 1.11
CA SER A 59 8.80 5.77 1.64
C SER A 59 9.47 4.69 2.49
N GLY A 60 10.79 4.57 2.32
CA GLY A 60 11.67 3.84 3.23
C GLY A 60 12.61 4.76 3.99
N LEU A 61 13.52 4.16 4.75
CA LEU A 61 14.51 4.86 5.56
C LEU A 61 15.38 5.73 4.68
N ARG A 62 15.38 7.03 4.98
CA ARG A 62 16.15 8.01 4.22
C ARG A 62 16.91 8.96 5.14
N ARG A 63 17.83 9.69 4.53
CA ARG A 63 18.48 10.82 5.19
C ARG A 63 17.71 12.09 4.86
N ILE A 64 17.30 12.82 5.88
CA ILE A 64 16.80 14.19 5.73
C ILE A 64 17.76 15.09 6.51
N ASN A 65 18.46 15.98 5.79
CA ASN A 65 19.56 16.76 6.34
C ASN A 65 20.65 15.87 6.97
N LEU A 66 20.89 16.01 8.28
CA LEU A 66 21.87 15.22 9.01
C LEU A 66 21.27 13.99 9.72
N PHE A 67 19.95 13.77 9.64
CA PHE A 67 19.25 12.77 10.44
C PHE A 67 18.77 11.58 9.60
N ARG A 68 18.68 10.40 10.24
CA ARG A 68 17.99 9.23 9.70
C ARG A 68 16.53 9.32 10.07
N VAL A 69 15.66 9.16 9.09
CA VAL A 69 14.22 9.26 9.25
C VAL A 69 13.60 8.00 8.67
N ALA A 70 12.83 7.30 9.50
CA ALA A 70 12.04 6.15 9.10
C ALA A 70 10.88 6.59 8.20
N GLY A 71 10.60 5.81 7.17
CA GLY A 71 9.46 6.00 6.28
C GLY A 71 8.30 5.08 6.65
N VAL A 72 7.34 4.95 5.75
CA VAL A 72 6.19 4.06 5.88
C VAL A 72 6.64 2.61 6.03
N ILE A 73 7.65 2.16 5.29
CA ILE A 73 8.14 0.77 5.35
C ILE A 73 8.61 0.42 6.77
N GLU A 74 9.51 1.21 7.35
CA GLU A 74 10.05 0.94 8.68
C GLU A 74 8.97 1.08 9.74
N SER A 75 8.09 2.07 9.61
CA SER A 75 6.99 2.30 10.54
C SER A 75 6.02 1.12 10.54
N THR A 76 5.68 0.58 9.37
CA THR A 76 4.81 -0.60 9.23
C THR A 76 5.40 -1.82 9.92
N LEU A 77 6.71 -2.07 9.72
CA LEU A 77 7.43 -3.17 10.37
C LEU A 77 7.51 -3.01 11.90
N LEU A 78 7.59 -1.77 12.39
CA LEU A 78 7.80 -1.45 13.79
C LEU A 78 6.51 -1.39 14.61
N LEU A 79 5.44 -0.82 14.06
CA LEU A 79 4.22 -0.48 14.79
C LEU A 79 3.22 -1.63 14.77
N ASP A 80 2.85 -2.12 15.95
CA ASP A 80 2.00 -3.29 16.11
C ASP A 80 0.53 -3.05 15.73
N GLU A 81 0.11 -1.81 15.72
CA GLU A 81 -1.24 -1.34 15.39
C GLU A 81 -1.58 -1.54 13.91
N LEU A 82 -0.55 -1.69 13.07
CA LEU A 82 -0.70 -1.84 11.63
C LEU A 82 -0.68 -3.30 11.20
N THR A 83 -1.65 -3.68 10.39
CA THR A 83 -1.59 -4.87 9.52
C THR A 83 -1.12 -4.47 8.12
N THR A 84 -0.69 -5.42 7.29
CA THR A 84 -0.16 -5.08 5.96
C THR A 84 -0.43 -6.12 4.89
N GLU A 85 -0.51 -5.68 3.64
CA GLU A 85 -0.60 -6.57 2.47
C GLU A 85 0.76 -6.77 1.81
N MET A 86 0.97 -7.94 1.21
CA MET A 86 2.16 -8.26 0.43
C MET A 86 1.78 -8.88 -0.92
N ILE A 87 2.40 -8.37 -1.98
CA ILE A 87 2.35 -9.00 -3.31
C ILE A 87 3.46 -10.05 -3.39
N ALA A 88 3.09 -11.31 -3.23
CA ALA A 88 4.01 -12.44 -3.09
C ALA A 88 4.36 -13.14 -4.42
N ASP A 89 4.57 -12.37 -5.50
CA ASP A 89 4.91 -12.89 -6.84
C ASP A 89 6.43 -13.07 -7.06
N GLY A 90 7.26 -12.64 -6.09
CA GLY A 90 8.72 -12.66 -6.18
C GLY A 90 9.33 -11.60 -7.11
N LYS A 91 8.51 -10.81 -7.81
CA LYS A 91 8.92 -9.69 -8.67
C LYS A 91 8.75 -8.35 -7.95
N HIS A 92 7.61 -8.14 -7.29
CA HIS A 92 7.36 -6.95 -6.45
C HIS A 92 8.19 -6.99 -5.18
N ILE A 93 8.19 -8.13 -4.48
CA ILE A 93 8.89 -8.32 -3.21
C ILE A 93 9.76 -9.58 -3.30
N PRO A 94 11.11 -9.47 -3.23
CA PRO A 94 11.96 -10.64 -3.18
C PRO A 94 11.76 -11.42 -1.87
N ALA A 95 12.02 -12.73 -1.91
CA ALA A 95 11.80 -13.62 -0.76
C ALA A 95 12.53 -13.19 0.53
N SER A 96 13.66 -12.49 0.42
CA SER A 96 14.37 -11.93 1.57
C SER A 96 13.54 -10.88 2.32
N LEU A 97 12.86 -9.99 1.60
CA LEU A 97 12.00 -8.96 2.18
C LEU A 97 10.68 -9.54 2.67
N MET A 98 10.11 -10.53 1.97
CA MET A 98 8.94 -11.25 2.47
C MET A 98 9.19 -11.88 3.84
N LYS A 99 10.36 -12.52 4.01
CA LYS A 99 10.78 -13.09 5.30
C LYS A 99 10.96 -12.01 6.38
N LEU A 100 11.44 -10.83 6.02
CA LEU A 100 11.58 -9.71 6.95
C LEU A 100 10.22 -9.26 7.47
N VAL A 101 9.24 -9.08 6.59
CA VAL A 101 7.87 -8.68 6.98
C VAL A 101 7.26 -9.71 7.90
N ILE A 102 7.29 -10.99 7.52
CA ILE A 102 6.74 -12.08 8.36
C ILE A 102 7.43 -12.13 9.72
N LYS A 103 8.75 -11.94 9.76
CA LYS A 103 9.51 -11.92 11.02
C LYS A 103 9.13 -10.75 11.93
N ALA A 104 8.84 -9.59 11.34
CA ALA A 104 8.49 -8.38 12.10
C ALA A 104 7.02 -8.36 12.53
N LYS A 105 6.10 -8.76 11.64
CA LYS A 105 4.65 -8.61 11.82
C LYS A 105 3.96 -9.84 12.38
N GLY A 106 4.54 -11.03 12.20
CA GLY A 106 3.81 -12.28 12.38
C GLY A 106 2.91 -12.60 11.19
N LEU A 107 2.42 -13.84 11.13
CA LEU A 107 1.54 -14.30 10.04
C LEU A 107 0.11 -13.77 10.19
N ASP A 108 -0.30 -13.41 11.41
CA ASP A 108 -1.63 -12.90 11.76
C ASP A 108 -1.86 -11.45 11.32
N LYS A 109 -0.78 -10.72 11.01
CA LYS A 109 -0.84 -9.31 10.58
C LYS A 109 -0.45 -9.09 9.13
N VAL A 110 -0.29 -10.16 8.35
CA VAL A 110 0.11 -10.12 6.93
C VAL A 110 -0.97 -10.75 6.07
N CYS A 111 -1.47 -9.99 5.10
CA CYS A 111 -2.39 -10.45 4.07
C CYS A 111 -1.62 -10.62 2.75
N LEU A 112 -1.87 -11.71 2.01
CA LEU A 112 -1.34 -11.86 0.66
C LEU A 112 -2.34 -11.32 -0.35
N VAL A 113 -1.86 -10.48 -1.26
CA VAL A 113 -2.68 -9.90 -2.34
C VAL A 113 -1.99 -10.10 -3.68
N THR A 114 -2.79 -10.14 -4.75
CA THR A 114 -2.24 -10.26 -6.11
C THR A 114 -1.89 -8.91 -6.70
N ASP A 115 -2.62 -7.86 -6.30
CA ASP A 115 -2.64 -6.55 -6.96
C ASP A 115 -2.75 -6.67 -8.50
N ALA A 116 -3.54 -7.66 -8.95
CA ALA A 116 -3.63 -8.01 -10.35
C ALA A 116 -4.38 -6.92 -11.15
N SER A 117 -3.86 -6.62 -12.33
CA SER A 117 -4.52 -5.72 -13.29
C SER A 117 -5.20 -6.54 -14.41
N PRO A 118 -6.06 -5.92 -15.23
CA PRO A 118 -6.61 -6.57 -16.43
C PRO A 118 -5.55 -7.05 -17.44
N LEU A 119 -4.30 -6.62 -17.28
CA LEU A 119 -3.17 -7.06 -18.12
C LEU A 119 -2.48 -8.32 -17.59
N THR A 120 -2.85 -8.79 -16.40
CA THR A 120 -2.29 -10.04 -15.83
C THR A 120 -2.61 -11.21 -16.76
N GLY A 121 -1.57 -11.95 -17.16
CA GLY A 121 -1.69 -13.08 -18.08
C GLY A 121 -1.81 -12.70 -19.57
N MET A 122 -1.77 -11.42 -19.91
CA MET A 122 -1.71 -10.98 -21.31
C MET A 122 -0.32 -11.24 -21.91
N PRO A 123 -0.23 -11.51 -23.24
CA PRO A 123 1.06 -11.60 -23.93
C PRO A 123 1.88 -10.31 -23.78
N GLU A 124 3.20 -10.42 -23.88
CA GLU A 124 4.07 -9.25 -23.91
C GLU A 124 3.66 -8.28 -25.02
N GLY A 125 3.71 -6.99 -24.72
CA GLY A 125 3.22 -5.97 -25.64
C GLY A 125 2.95 -4.61 -25.01
N GLN A 126 2.47 -3.70 -25.84
CA GLN A 126 2.11 -2.34 -25.45
C GLN A 126 0.59 -2.25 -25.29
N TYR A 127 0.17 -1.80 -24.12
CA TYR A 127 -1.23 -1.66 -23.75
C TYR A 127 -1.54 -0.23 -23.29
N ARG A 128 -2.83 0.04 -23.13
CA ARG A 128 -3.33 1.27 -22.50
C ARG A 128 -4.26 0.93 -21.36
N MET A 129 -4.00 1.50 -20.19
CA MET A 129 -4.83 1.34 -19.00
C MET A 129 -4.95 2.70 -18.31
N GLY A 130 -6.17 3.16 -18.03
CA GLY A 130 -6.39 4.48 -17.41
C GLY A 130 -5.84 5.67 -18.21
N GLY A 131 -5.76 5.55 -19.54
CA GLY A 131 -5.13 6.56 -20.42
C GLY A 131 -3.60 6.52 -20.45
N LEU A 132 -2.96 5.72 -19.59
CA LEU A 132 -1.51 5.57 -19.51
C LEU A 132 -1.04 4.44 -20.43
N LYS A 133 0.17 4.61 -20.97
CA LYS A 133 0.83 3.58 -21.76
C LYS A 133 1.54 2.60 -20.83
N ILE A 134 1.22 1.32 -20.98
CA ILE A 134 1.79 0.22 -20.21
C ILE A 134 2.57 -0.67 -21.16
N ILE A 135 3.74 -1.14 -20.73
CA ILE A 135 4.51 -2.18 -21.42
C ILE A 135 4.49 -3.41 -20.52
N VAL A 136 4.07 -4.55 -21.08
CA VAL A 136 4.20 -5.86 -20.42
C VAL A 136 5.42 -6.55 -21.02
N GLU A 137 6.42 -6.81 -20.19
CA GLU A 137 7.69 -7.46 -20.55
C GLU A 137 8.21 -8.24 -19.33
N ASP A 138 8.75 -9.45 -19.52
CA ASP A 138 9.22 -10.34 -18.45
C ASP A 138 8.14 -10.62 -17.38
N GLY A 139 6.87 -10.69 -17.82
CA GLY A 139 5.72 -10.90 -16.94
C GLY A 139 5.39 -9.72 -16.01
N VAL A 140 6.01 -8.54 -16.20
CA VAL A 140 5.79 -7.33 -15.39
C VAL A 140 5.12 -6.26 -16.24
N ALA A 141 4.03 -5.69 -15.72
CA ALA A 141 3.36 -4.54 -16.32
C ALA A 141 3.98 -3.24 -15.80
N ASN A 142 4.65 -2.49 -16.67
CA ASN A 142 5.37 -1.28 -16.31
C ASN A 142 4.80 -0.02 -16.99
N LEU A 143 4.72 1.07 -16.23
CA LEU A 143 4.32 2.39 -16.72
C LEU A 143 5.49 3.05 -17.45
N THR A 144 5.27 3.54 -18.67
CA THR A 144 6.35 4.21 -19.43
C THR A 144 6.72 5.60 -18.91
N SER A 145 5.96 6.14 -17.96
CA SER A 145 6.20 7.44 -17.32
C SER A 145 6.38 7.27 -15.82
N ALA A 146 7.43 7.85 -15.25
CA ALA A 146 7.69 7.81 -13.82
C ALA A 146 6.47 8.27 -13.01
N PHE A 147 6.00 7.42 -12.10
CA PHE A 147 4.96 7.79 -11.14
C PHE A 147 5.55 8.82 -10.16
N SER A 148 5.06 10.06 -10.21
CA SER A 148 5.46 11.09 -9.25
C SER A 148 4.73 10.84 -7.93
N GLN A 149 5.46 10.38 -6.92
CA GLN A 149 4.96 10.28 -5.55
C GLN A 149 4.71 11.69 -5.02
N LYS A 150 3.47 12.14 -5.04
CA LYS A 150 3.07 13.39 -4.38
C LYS A 150 3.01 13.16 -2.88
N ASN A 151 3.14 14.25 -2.11
CA ASN A 151 3.12 14.21 -0.66
C ASN A 151 1.80 13.63 -0.18
N VAL A 152 1.93 12.39 0.28
CA VAL A 152 0.90 11.54 0.88
C VAL A 152 -0.18 11.12 -0.11
N VAL A 153 -0.23 9.81 -0.34
CA VAL A 153 -1.42 9.14 -0.85
C VAL A 153 -1.90 8.30 0.32
N PHE A 154 -3.19 8.38 0.62
CA PHE A 154 -3.88 7.46 1.51
C PHE A 154 -4.81 6.66 0.62
N MET A 155 -4.86 5.35 0.79
CA MET A 155 -5.76 4.50 0.01
C MET A 155 -6.72 3.85 0.98
N VAL A 156 -7.94 4.38 1.04
CA VAL A 156 -9.00 3.71 1.81
C VAL A 156 -9.50 2.55 0.99
N VAL A 157 -9.30 1.32 1.46
CA VAL A 157 -9.94 0.14 0.85
C VAL A 157 -11.28 -0.07 1.56
N CYS A 158 -12.37 0.21 0.84
CA CYS A 158 -13.73 0.04 1.36
C CYS A 158 -14.17 -1.44 1.27
N GLU A 159 -14.60 -2.01 2.40
CA GLU A 159 -15.27 -3.31 2.65
C GLU A 159 -14.66 -4.62 2.08
N PHE A 160 -13.84 -4.59 1.03
CA PHE A 160 -13.50 -5.82 0.29
C PHE A 160 -12.40 -6.66 0.96
N VAL A 161 -11.47 -6.05 1.69
CA VAL A 161 -10.39 -6.81 2.37
C VAL A 161 -10.95 -7.63 3.53
N GLN A 162 -11.94 -7.12 4.27
CA GLN A 162 -12.56 -7.84 5.38
C GLN A 162 -13.38 -9.06 4.93
N SER A 163 -14.00 -9.01 3.75
CA SER A 163 -14.67 -10.18 3.15
C SER A 163 -13.66 -11.22 2.60
N LEU A 164 -12.50 -10.76 2.11
CA LEU A 164 -11.43 -11.64 1.64
C LEU A 164 -10.75 -12.44 2.76
N TYR A 165 -10.81 -11.96 4.02
CA TYR A 165 -10.32 -12.72 5.20
C TYR A 165 -11.03 -14.06 5.41
N LEU A 166 -12.20 -14.30 4.81
CA LEU A 166 -12.97 -15.54 4.96
C LEU A 166 -13.03 -16.41 3.69
N GLU A 167 -12.88 -15.86 2.48
CA GLU A 167 -13.17 -16.63 1.25
C GLU A 167 -11.98 -16.87 0.32
N TYR A 168 -10.86 -16.13 0.40
CA TYR A 168 -9.80 -16.20 -0.63
C TYR A 168 -8.41 -16.63 -0.13
N ALA A 169 -8.33 -17.26 1.04
CA ALA A 169 -7.15 -18.02 1.46
C ALA A 169 -6.95 -19.34 0.65
N ILE A 170 -7.79 -19.61 -0.35
CA ILE A 170 -7.74 -20.80 -1.20
C ILE A 170 -7.40 -20.31 -2.61
N PHE A 171 -6.13 -20.30 -2.97
CA PHE A 171 -5.55 -20.56 -4.31
C PHE A 171 -4.07 -20.16 -4.24
N LEU A 172 -3.33 -20.95 -3.44
CA LEU A 172 -1.88 -21.14 -3.60
C LEU A 172 -1.65 -22.20 -4.68
#